data_AF-A0A536V5K7-F1
#
_entry.id   AF-A0A536V5K7-F1
#
_cell.length_a   1.000
_cell.length_b   1.000
_cell.length_c   1.000
_cell.angle_alpha   90.00
_cell.angle_beta   90.00
_cell.angle_gamma   90.00
#
_symmetry.space_group_name_H-M   'P 1'
#
loop_
_entity.id
_entity.type
_entity.pdbx_description
1 polymer ?
#
loop_
_entity_poly.entity_id
_entity_poly.type
_entity_poly.pdbx_seq_one_letter_code
_entity_poly.pdbx_strand_id
1 'polypeptide(L)' 'MNLAALPAFTDNYIWMLHDGSNAIVVDPGDASPVMHASQREGLRLTGILVTHRHPDRIGGVEGRQWKNEVQ' A
#
# COMPACT_ATOMS: atom_id res chain seq x y z
N MET A 1 16.07 -4.45 -3.22
CA MET A 1 15.18 -3.90 -2.17
C MET A 1 14.97 -2.45 -2.51
N ASN A 2 13.74 -2.09 -2.89
CA ASN A 2 13.37 -0.82 -3.45
C ASN A 2 12.32 -0.17 -2.56
N LEU A 3 12.48 1.13 -2.30
CA LEU A 3 11.53 1.93 -1.53
C LEU A 3 10.87 2.95 -2.46
N ALA A 4 9.55 2.93 -2.53
CA ALA A 4 8.75 3.87 -3.29
C ALA A 4 7.86 4.68 -2.36
N ALA A 5 7.77 5.98 -2.61
CA ALA A 5 6.82 6.88 -1.99
C ALA A 5 5.61 7.00 -2.92
N LEU A 6 4.43 6.55 -2.47
CA LEU A 6 3.20 6.68 -3.22
C LEU A 6 2.40 7.87 -2.66
N PRO A 7 2.26 8.97 -3.41
CA PRO A 7 1.46 10.11 -2.96
C PRO A 7 0.01 9.70 -2.73
N ALA A 8 -0.56 10.15 -1.62
CA ALA A 8 -1.97 9.99 -1.28
C ALA A 8 -2.51 11.29 -0.70
N PHE A 9 -3.78 11.58 -0.95
CA PHE A 9 -4.43 12.82 -0.51
C PHE A 9 -3.62 14.07 -0.94
N THR A 10 -3.44 15.03 -0.04
CA THR A 10 -2.74 16.30 -0.33
C THR A 10 -1.26 16.24 0.03
N ASP A 11 -0.91 15.60 1.14
CA ASP A 11 0.43 15.64 1.74
C ASP A 11 0.85 14.30 2.39
N ASN A 12 0.06 13.23 2.21
CA ASN A 12 0.39 11.91 2.72
C ASN A 12 1.26 11.13 1.73
N TYR A 13 2.12 10.28 2.30
CA TYR A 13 2.79 9.22 1.56
C TYR A 13 2.43 7.87 2.15
N ILE A 14 2.13 6.94 1.25
CA ILE A 14 2.09 5.51 1.52
C ILE A 14 3.45 4.97 1.08
N TRP A 15 4.17 4.32 2.00
CA TRP A 15 5.46 3.74 1.66
C TRP A 15 5.29 2.32 1.15
N MET A 16 5.89 2.00 0.02
CA MET A 16 5.98 0.64 -0.50
C MET A 16 7.43 0.17 -0.48
N LEU A 17 7.67 -0.94 0.19
CA LEU A 17 8.97 -1.61 0.21
C LEU A 17 8.85 -2.95 -0.49
N HIS A 18 9.70 -3.21 -1.48
CA HIS A 18 9.60 -4.43 -2.27
C HIS A 18 10.95 -5.00 -2.73
N ASP A 19 10.97 -6.28 -3.06
CA ASP A 19 12.14 -7.00 -3.58
C ASP A 19 12.10 -7.22 -5.11
N GLY A 20 11.09 -6.67 -5.79
CA GLY A 20 10.82 -6.90 -7.22
C GLY A 20 9.80 -8.01 -7.49
N SER A 21 9.29 -8.67 -6.45
CA SER A 21 8.21 -9.67 -6.55
C SER A 21 7.21 -9.56 -5.42
N ASN A 22 7.66 -9.28 -4.19
CA ASN A 22 6.85 -9.14 -3.00
C ASN A 22 6.95 -7.71 -2.47
N ALA A 23 5.84 -7.17 -1.99
CA ALA A 23 5.77 -5.84 -1.44
C ALA A 23 5.07 -5.83 -0.08
N ILE A 24 5.50 -4.93 0.80
CA ILE A 24 4.75 -4.49 1.97
C ILE A 24 4.44 -3.01 1.82
N VAL A 25 3.32 -2.56 2.38
CA VAL A 25 2.94 -1.15 2.39
C VAL A 25 2.74 -0.62 3.79
N VAL A 26 3.06 0.66 4.00
CA VAL A 26 2.91 1.36 5.27
C VAL A 26 1.86 2.46 5.13
N ASP A 27 0.88 2.46 6.05
CA ASP A 27 -0.19 3.44 6.16
C ASP A 27 -1.02 3.67 4.88
N PRO A 28 -1.59 2.62 4.25
CA PRO A 28 -2.41 2.79 3.06
C PRO A 28 -3.78 3.42 3.39
N GLY A 29 -3.79 4.74 3.57
CA GLY A 29 -5.01 5.54 3.76
C GLY A 29 -5.93 5.56 2.55
N ASP A 30 -5.37 5.38 1.36
CA ASP A 30 -6.07 5.11 0.10
C ASP A 30 -5.42 3.88 -0.55
N ALA A 31 -6.21 2.89 -0.94
CA ALA A 31 -5.71 1.69 -1.58
C ALA A 31 -5.32 1.94 -3.06
N SER A 32 -5.88 2.96 -3.71
CA SER A 32 -5.76 3.16 -5.16
C SER A 32 -4.30 3.32 -5.63
N PRO A 33 -3.46 4.15 -4.99
CA PRO A 33 -2.05 4.28 -5.37
C PRO A 33 -1.27 2.96 -5.20
N VAL A 34 -1.60 2.19 -4.16
CA VAL A 34 -0.96 0.89 -3.87
C VAL A 34 -1.29 -0.13 -4.95
N MET A 35 -2.58 -0.28 -5.30
CA MET A 35 -3.01 -1.24 -6.31
C MET A 35 -2.41 -0.91 -7.69
N HIS A 36 -2.37 0.38 -8.06
CA HIS A 36 -1.78 0.82 -9.31
C HIS A 36 -0.27 0.52 -9.38
N ALA A 37 0.47 0.81 -8.30
CA ALA A 37 1.90 0.50 -8.24
C ALA A 37 2.16 -1.01 -8.28
N SER A 38 1.39 -1.79 -7.51
CA SER A 38 1.47 -3.25 -7.45
C SER A 38 1.27 -3.87 -8.84
N GLN A 39 0.18 -3.49 -9.53
CA GLN A 39 -0.14 -4.00 -10.86
C GLN A 39 0.88 -3.60 -11.92
N ARG A 40 1.32 -2.33 -11.92
CA ARG A 40 2.31 -1.82 -12.88
C ARG A 40 3.63 -2.57 -12.78
N GLU A 41 4.04 -2.93 -11.57
CA GLU A 41 5.33 -3.55 -11.29
C GLU A 41 5.25 -5.08 -11.16
N GLY A 42 4.05 -5.66 -11.27
CA GLY A 42 3.84 -7.11 -11.14
C GLY A 42 4.15 -7.63 -9.74
N LEU A 43 3.91 -6.82 -8.70
CA LEU A 43 4.21 -7.15 -7.31
C LEU A 43 3.05 -7.91 -6.68
N ARG A 44 3.37 -8.80 -5.74
CA ARG A 44 2.41 -9.41 -4.82
C ARG A 44 2.49 -8.67 -3.50
N LEU A 45 1.38 -8.09 -3.05
CA LEU A 45 1.30 -7.52 -1.71
C LEU A 45 1.31 -8.64 -0.67
N THR A 46 2.13 -8.50 0.36
CA THR A 46 2.35 -9.55 1.37
C THR A 46 2.12 -9.06 2.79
N GLY A 47 1.90 -7.77 2.98
CA GLY A 47 1.63 -7.22 4.29
C GLY A 47 1.30 -5.73 4.27
N ILE A 48 0.59 -5.32 5.31
CA ILE A 48 0.27 -3.93 5.61
C ILE A 48 0.80 -3.63 7.01
N LEU A 49 1.58 -2.56 7.14
CA LEU A 49 1.99 -1.99 8.41
C LEU A 49 1.22 -0.69 8.65
N VAL A 50 0.55 -0.60 9.80
CA VAL A 50 -0.15 0.62 10.22
C VAL A 50 0.58 1.23 11.40
N THR A 51 0.93 2.51 11.29
CA THR A 51 1.62 3.26 12.34
C THR A 51 0.66 3.71 13.44
N HIS A 52 -0.51 4.23 13.06
CA HIS A 52 -1.57 4.70 13.96
C HIS A 52 -2.94 4.69 13.27
N ARG A 53 -4.02 4.95 14.03
CA ARG A 53 -5.41 4.74 13.60
C ARG A 53 -6.11 5.94 12.99
N HIS A 54 -5.41 6.98 12.55
CA HIS A 54 -6.09 8.08 11.88
C HIS A 54 -6.61 7.64 10.49
N PRO A 55 -7.78 8.14 10.04
CA PRO A 55 -8.42 7.67 8.80
C PRO A 55 -7.52 7.79 7.55
N ASP A 56 -6.67 8.81 7.50
CA ASP A 56 -5.69 9.02 6.42
C ASP A 56 -4.57 7.96 6.38
N ARG A 57 -4.54 7.01 7.32
CA ARG A 57 -3.58 5.91 7.40
C ARG A 57 -4.22 4.53 7.22
N ILE A 58 -5.49 4.38 7.61
CA ILE A 58 -6.19 3.09 7.62
C ILE A 58 -7.36 3.01 6.65
N GLY A 59 -7.79 4.13 6.06
CA GLY A 59 -9.00 4.20 5.23
C GLY A 59 -8.99 3.23 4.04
N GLY A 60 -7.81 2.95 3.48
CA GLY A 60 -7.65 2.00 2.39
C GLY A 60 -7.72 0.55 2.84
N VAL A 61 -7.38 0.22 4.10
CA VAL A 61 -7.30 -1.15 4.64
C VAL A 61 -8.66 -1.84 4.67
N GLU A 62 -9.73 -1.10 4.96
CA GLU A 62 -11.10 -1.64 5.04
C GLU A 62 -11.73 -1.92 3.66
N GLY A 63 -11.06 -1.50 2.58
CA GLY A 63 -11.50 -1.73 1.22
C GLY A 63 -11.53 -3.21 0.84
N ARG A 64 -12.54 -3.63 0.05
CA ARG A 64 -12.61 -4.99 -0.52
C ARG A 64 -11.50 -5.31 -1.53
N GLN A 65 -10.65 -4.32 -1.86
CA GLN A 65 -9.64 -4.38 -2.91
C GLN A 65 -8.49 -5.34 -2.60
N TRP A 66 -8.22 -5.64 -1.32
CA TRP A 66 -7.11 -6.52 -0.90
C TRP A 66 -7.40 -8.01 -1.01
N LYS A 67 -8.67 -8.41 -1.21
CA LYS A 67 -9.14 -9.80 -1.09
C LYS A 67 -8.47 -10.80 -2.06
N ASN A 68 -7.77 -10.30 -3.07
CA ASN A 68 -7.06 -11.11 -4.06
C ASN A 68 -5.53 -10.98 -4.00
N GLU A 69 -4.98 -10.11 -3.13
CA GLU A 69 -3.53 -9.85 -3.10
C GLU A 69 -2.86 -10.20 -1.77
N VAL A 70 -3.53 -10.02 -0.62
CA VAL A 70 -2.96 -10.30 0.70
C VAL A 70 -3.58 -11.60 1.26
N GLN A 71 -2.80 -12.70 1.26
CA GLN A 71 -3.12 -13.94 1.97
C GLN A 71 -2.42 -14.01 3.31
#